data_AF-A0A8J4XT11-F1
#
_entry.id   AF-A0A8J4XT11-F1
#
_cell.length_a   1.000
_cell.length_b   1.000
_cell.length_c   1.000
_cell.angle_alpha   90.00
_cell.angle_beta   90.00
_cell.angle_gamma   90.00
#
_symmetry.space_group_name_H-M   'P 1'
#
loop_
_entity.id
_entity.type
_entity.pdbx_description
1 polymer ?
#
loop_
_entity_poly.entity_id
_entity_poly.type
_entity_poly.pdbx_seq_one_letter_code
_entity_poly.pdbx_strand_id
1 'polypeptide(L)'
;MATLPDALSPTQQKRIEVIQNQAMRTMLGAPRWTSGCVIQSEARLVPLTTRTQQIVACRVAKILYQVRESAARTKLSTVLPQGHDLSAGNTWLRRVAEAANHLLDLDQLLQEGPDRPAAFYVAPPPWQAPTVEVVITTLPASKALCTRVELRQHALRGIAEANVPGSAVYYTDGSFDPERGTTGAAVVIGQEVLSWRTPDHCSTLQTELVAIQHALEHARQRREEMVVVHSDSRSALQVLQQLSPPTDNVRLTTTILGLAQRIAAQGRHVRLNWVPSHVGLRGNEAADEAARAVTSNKPEMEASSRQAAWYAKATAYRPLLPARQLSRADEVKLHRLRLGYRTLEELRDDFESRQCDHCGHLARHPLRHYLLSCPATAQLRQPIGGPEDDEDRAALVLRRALEDLPRLLVVVRSAPPPR
;
A
#
# COMPACT_ATOMS: atom_id res chain seq x y z
N MET A 1 9.14 -11.85 -24.76
CA MET A 1 9.27 -13.19 -24.13
C MET A 1 8.85 -13.06 -22.67
N ALA A 2 7.74 -13.69 -22.27
CA ALA A 2 7.39 -13.72 -20.85
C ALA A 2 8.40 -14.61 -20.12
N THR A 3 9.23 -14.01 -19.27
CA THR A 3 10.15 -14.74 -18.39
C THR A 3 9.36 -15.50 -17.34
N LEU A 4 9.80 -16.72 -17.04
CA LEU A 4 9.25 -17.53 -15.95
C LEU A 4 9.37 -16.77 -14.61
N PRO A 5 8.42 -16.96 -13.66
CA PRO A 5 8.48 -16.27 -12.38
C PRO A 5 9.73 -16.66 -11.57
N ASP A 6 10.53 -15.69 -11.14
CA ASP A 6 11.70 -15.97 -10.30
C ASP A 6 11.27 -16.34 -8.87
N ALA A 7 11.27 -17.65 -8.58
CA ALA A 7 11.05 -18.17 -7.24
C ALA A 7 12.41 -18.32 -6.53
N LEU A 8 12.60 -17.56 -5.45
CA LEU A 8 13.84 -17.58 -4.67
C LEU A 8 14.10 -18.96 -4.06
N SER A 9 15.37 -19.35 -3.99
CA SER A 9 15.80 -20.49 -3.19
C SER A 9 15.79 -20.18 -1.68
N PRO A 10 15.64 -21.18 -0.79
CA PRO A 10 15.73 -20.99 0.65
C PRO A 10 17.01 -20.27 1.08
N THR A 11 18.12 -20.55 0.41
CA THR A 11 19.41 -19.89 0.66
C THR A 11 19.38 -18.41 0.27
N GLN A 12 18.81 -18.06 -0.89
CA GLN A 12 18.65 -16.67 -1.32
C GLN A 12 17.67 -15.91 -0.42
N GLN A 13 16.55 -16.55 -0.06
CA GLN A 13 15.53 -15.99 0.81
C GLN A 13 16.10 -15.69 2.20
N LYS A 14 16.84 -16.63 2.80
CA LYS A 14 17.50 -16.42 4.09
C LYS A 14 18.51 -15.28 4.04
N ARG A 15 19.26 -15.14 2.94
CA ARG A 15 20.22 -14.03 2.77
C ARG A 15 19.54 -12.67 2.73
N ILE A 16 18.44 -12.53 1.96
CA ILE A 16 17.69 -11.27 1.86
C ILE A 16 16.99 -10.98 3.19
N GLU A 17 16.45 -11.99 3.86
CA GLU A 17 15.78 -11.84 5.16
C GLU A 17 16.76 -11.34 6.24
N VAL A 18 18.00 -11.82 6.27
CA VAL A 18 19.05 -11.30 7.17
C VAL A 18 19.30 -9.81 6.92
N ILE A 19 19.37 -9.39 5.65
CA ILE A 19 19.58 -7.99 5.27
C ILE A 19 18.38 -7.12 5.69
N GLN A 20 17.15 -7.54 5.39
CA GLN A 20 15.94 -6.82 5.77
C GLN A 20 15.84 -6.70 7.30
N ASN A 21 16.10 -7.79 8.02
CA ASN A 21 16.10 -7.84 9.48
C ASN A 21 17.16 -6.92 10.10
N GLN A 22 18.34 -6.79 9.49
CA GLN A 22 19.37 -5.86 9.93
C GLN A 22 18.98 -4.39 9.66
N ALA A 23 18.40 -4.12 8.48
CA ALA A 23 17.93 -2.79 8.10
C ALA A 23 16.81 -2.32 9.03
N MET A 24 15.78 -3.13 9.27
CA MET A 24 14.67 -2.78 10.16
C MET A 24 15.14 -2.50 11.59
N ARG A 25 16.07 -3.31 12.12
CA ARG A 25 16.65 -3.06 13.46
C ARG A 25 17.38 -1.73 13.53
N THR A 26 18.14 -1.39 12.48
CA THR A 26 18.83 -0.10 12.38
C THR A 26 17.82 1.05 12.29
N MET A 27 16.78 0.89 11.48
CA MET A 27 15.71 1.88 11.31
C MET A 27 14.87 2.09 12.57
N LEU A 28 14.65 1.07 13.38
CA LEU A 28 13.81 1.16 14.58
C LEU A 28 14.63 1.32 15.87
N GLY A 29 15.97 1.23 15.79
CA GLY A 29 16.84 1.20 16.98
C GLY A 29 16.59 -0.04 17.86
N ALA A 30 16.14 -1.14 17.26
CA ALA A 30 15.75 -2.36 17.94
C ALA A 30 16.95 -3.29 18.21
N PRO A 31 17.02 -3.95 19.38
CA PRO A 31 18.08 -4.91 19.69
C PRO A 31 18.15 -6.11 18.74
N ARG A 32 19.32 -6.74 18.65
CA ARG A 32 19.58 -7.92 17.80
C ARG A 32 18.64 -9.10 18.10
N TRP A 33 18.25 -9.27 19.36
CA TRP A 33 17.39 -10.37 19.83
C TRP A 33 15.88 -10.08 19.75
N THR A 34 15.47 -8.89 19.31
CA THR A 34 14.03 -8.60 19.12
C THR A 34 13.46 -9.55 18.07
N SER A 35 12.28 -10.12 18.36
CA SER A 35 11.61 -11.06 17.45
C SER A 35 11.34 -10.43 16.08
N GLY A 36 11.57 -11.23 15.03
CA GLY A 36 11.38 -10.80 13.63
C GLY A 36 9.95 -10.33 13.37
N CYS A 37 8.94 -11.06 13.85
CA CYS A 37 7.53 -10.71 13.64
C CYS A 37 7.13 -9.37 14.30
N VAL A 38 7.76 -9.02 15.42
CA VAL A 38 7.52 -7.75 16.12
C VAL A 38 8.16 -6.60 15.37
N ILE A 39 9.44 -6.74 14.96
CA ILE A 39 10.12 -5.72 14.16
C ILE A 39 9.39 -5.50 12.82
N GLN A 40 8.95 -6.58 12.18
CA GLN A 40 8.16 -6.54 10.95
C GLN A 40 6.85 -5.76 11.16
N SER A 41 6.11 -6.06 12.23
CA SER A 41 4.88 -5.34 12.58
C SER A 41 5.13 -3.86 12.89
N GLU A 42 6.21 -3.55 13.62
CA GLU A 42 6.64 -2.20 13.96
C GLU A 42 7.01 -1.39 12.71
N ALA A 43 7.70 -2.03 11.76
CA ALA A 43 8.11 -1.45 10.48
C ALA A 43 7.00 -1.46 9.42
N ARG A 44 5.82 -2.04 9.72
CA ARG A 44 4.73 -2.29 8.77
C ARG A 44 5.18 -3.07 7.52
N LEU A 45 6.02 -4.09 7.73
CA LEU A 45 6.52 -4.97 6.67
C LEU A 45 5.93 -6.37 6.81
N VAL A 46 5.42 -6.90 5.71
CA VAL A 46 5.04 -8.31 5.58
C VAL A 46 6.29 -9.20 5.61
N PRO A 47 6.25 -10.41 6.22
CA PRO A 47 7.34 -11.37 6.13
C PRO A 47 7.81 -11.58 4.70
N LEU A 48 9.13 -11.64 4.49
CA LEU A 48 9.70 -11.74 3.14
C LEU A 48 9.24 -13.00 2.40
N THR A 49 9.04 -14.09 3.13
CA THR A 49 8.51 -15.36 2.62
C THR A 49 7.15 -15.17 1.98
N THR A 50 6.21 -14.63 2.74
CA THR A 50 4.87 -14.28 2.28
C THR A 50 4.92 -13.30 1.11
N ARG A 51 5.74 -12.25 1.20
CA ARG A 51 5.89 -11.26 0.12
C ARG A 51 6.41 -11.90 -1.17
N THR A 52 7.37 -12.83 -1.07
CA THR A 52 7.91 -13.55 -2.23
C THR A 52 6.84 -14.44 -2.85
N GLN A 53 6.10 -15.20 -2.04
CA GLN A 53 5.00 -16.03 -2.51
C GLN A 53 3.91 -15.20 -3.20
N GLN A 54 3.54 -14.04 -2.62
CA GLN A 54 2.59 -13.10 -3.23
C GLN A 54 3.08 -12.60 -4.60
N ILE A 55 4.35 -12.18 -4.71
CA ILE A 55 4.91 -11.72 -5.98
C ILE A 55 4.89 -12.85 -7.03
N VAL A 56 5.28 -14.07 -6.63
CA VAL A 56 5.25 -15.24 -7.51
C VAL A 56 3.82 -15.56 -7.97
N ALA A 57 2.87 -15.61 -7.05
CA ALA A 57 1.46 -15.84 -7.33
C ALA A 57 0.90 -14.76 -8.29
N CYS A 58 1.11 -13.47 -8.00
CA CYS A 58 0.72 -12.39 -8.90
C CYS A 58 1.34 -12.54 -10.29
N ARG A 59 2.60 -12.98 -10.39
CA ARG A 59 3.27 -13.19 -11.69
C ARG A 59 2.69 -14.38 -12.43
N VAL A 60 2.37 -15.47 -11.74
CA VAL A 60 1.67 -16.63 -12.31
C VAL A 60 0.32 -16.21 -12.86
N ALA A 61 -0.51 -15.54 -12.05
CA ALA A 61 -1.79 -15.01 -12.47
C ALA A 61 -1.65 -14.12 -13.71
N LYS A 62 -0.71 -13.17 -13.72
CA LYS A 62 -0.44 -12.33 -14.90
C LYS A 62 -0.12 -13.13 -16.15
N ILE A 63 0.69 -14.18 -16.06
CA ILE A 63 1.03 -15.03 -17.21
C ILE A 63 -0.20 -15.81 -17.68
N LEU A 64 -1.01 -16.31 -16.76
CA LEU A 64 -2.24 -17.05 -17.06
C LEU A 64 -3.41 -16.16 -17.53
N TYR A 65 -3.37 -14.86 -17.29
CA TYR A 65 -4.33 -13.89 -17.84
C TYR A 65 -3.89 -13.28 -19.18
N GLN A 66 -2.64 -13.47 -19.62
CA GLN A 66 -2.18 -12.94 -20.91
C GLN A 66 -2.97 -13.51 -22.08
N VAL A 67 -3.53 -12.63 -22.91
CA VAL A 67 -4.25 -13.00 -24.14
C VAL A 67 -3.33 -13.71 -25.14
N ARG A 68 -2.05 -13.32 -25.18
CA ARG A 68 -1.09 -13.88 -26.12
C ARG A 68 -0.50 -15.18 -25.57
N GLU A 69 -0.61 -16.25 -26.35
CA GLU A 69 -0.03 -17.54 -25.98
C GLU A 69 1.51 -17.44 -25.84
N SER A 70 2.05 -18.09 -24.81
CA SER A 70 3.50 -18.14 -24.57
C SER A 70 3.92 -19.48 -23.97
N ALA A 71 5.16 -19.88 -24.20
CA ALA A 71 5.69 -21.13 -23.63
C ALA A 71 5.56 -21.19 -22.09
N ALA A 72 5.67 -20.03 -21.41
CA ALA A 72 5.46 -19.92 -19.97
C ALA A 72 3.98 -20.17 -19.59
N ARG A 73 3.03 -19.57 -20.33
CA ARG A 73 1.59 -19.76 -20.12
C ARG A 73 1.21 -21.23 -20.32
N THR A 74 1.57 -21.82 -21.46
CA THR A 74 1.26 -23.21 -21.78
C THR A 74 1.86 -24.17 -20.74
N LYS A 75 3.09 -23.91 -20.28
CA LYS A 75 3.71 -24.73 -19.24
C LYS A 75 2.98 -24.61 -17.89
N LEU A 76 2.64 -23.40 -17.46
CA LEU A 76 1.95 -23.18 -16.19
C LEU A 76 0.51 -23.74 -16.22
N SER A 77 -0.23 -23.54 -17.32
CA SER A 77 -1.59 -24.07 -17.47
C SER A 77 -1.64 -25.60 -17.46
N THR A 78 -0.56 -26.27 -17.89
CA THR A 78 -0.48 -27.73 -17.83
C THR A 78 -0.04 -28.25 -16.47
N VAL A 79 0.93 -27.58 -15.83
CA VAL A 79 1.55 -28.07 -14.58
C VAL A 79 0.69 -27.77 -13.36
N LEU A 80 0.06 -26.59 -13.27
CA LEU A 80 -0.68 -26.16 -12.09
C LEU A 80 -1.89 -27.04 -11.73
N PRO A 81 -2.73 -27.49 -12.70
CA PRO A 81 -3.89 -28.35 -12.40
C PRO A 81 -3.51 -29.76 -11.95
N GLN A 82 -2.33 -30.24 -12.32
CA GLN A 82 -1.91 -31.64 -12.08
C GLN A 82 -1.30 -31.85 -10.70
N GLY A 83 -1.24 -30.80 -9.86
CA GLY A 83 -0.72 -30.89 -8.51
C GLY A 83 0.77 -31.23 -8.42
N HIS A 84 1.19 -31.73 -7.26
CA HIS A 84 2.61 -31.93 -6.94
C HIS A 84 3.34 -32.96 -7.82
N ASP A 85 2.62 -33.84 -8.54
CA ASP A 85 3.19 -35.01 -9.22
C ASP A 85 4.15 -34.66 -10.38
N LEU A 86 3.83 -33.66 -11.22
CA LEU A 86 4.74 -33.22 -12.29
C LEU A 86 5.88 -32.30 -11.82
N SER A 87 5.77 -31.79 -10.59
CA SER A 87 6.75 -30.86 -10.01
C SER A 87 7.85 -31.57 -9.20
N ALA A 88 7.74 -32.90 -9.03
CA ALA A 88 8.62 -33.69 -8.18
C ALA A 88 10.11 -33.53 -8.56
N GLY A 89 10.43 -33.52 -9.86
CA GLY A 89 11.80 -33.36 -10.38
C GLY A 89 12.32 -31.92 -10.47
N ASN A 90 11.46 -30.90 -10.34
CA ASN A 90 11.87 -29.49 -10.51
C ASN A 90 11.47 -28.65 -9.29
N THR A 91 12.46 -28.41 -8.43
CA THR A 91 12.31 -27.64 -7.18
C THR A 91 11.85 -26.20 -7.39
N TRP A 92 12.13 -25.59 -8.54
CA TRP A 92 11.65 -24.25 -8.87
C TRP A 92 10.14 -24.28 -9.21
N LEU A 93 9.71 -25.20 -10.08
CA LEU A 93 8.30 -25.36 -10.46
C LEU A 93 7.41 -25.67 -9.24
N ARG A 94 7.91 -26.50 -8.33
CA ARG A 94 7.19 -26.87 -7.11
C ARG A 94 6.88 -25.65 -6.24
N ARG A 95 7.85 -24.75 -6.05
CA ARG A 95 7.64 -23.52 -5.27
C ARG A 95 6.67 -22.56 -5.94
N VAL A 96 6.71 -22.48 -7.27
CA VAL A 96 5.76 -21.68 -8.04
C VAL A 96 4.34 -22.24 -7.87
N ALA A 97 4.18 -23.57 -7.97
CA ALA A 97 2.91 -24.24 -7.78
C ALA A 97 2.39 -24.10 -6.33
N GLU A 98 3.24 -24.31 -5.32
CA GLU A 98 2.89 -24.12 -3.91
C GLU A 98 2.41 -22.70 -3.62
N ALA A 99 3.14 -21.68 -4.09
CA ALA A 99 2.75 -20.28 -3.90
C ALA A 99 1.44 -19.94 -4.62
N ALA A 100 1.25 -20.48 -5.83
CA ALA A 100 0.03 -20.29 -6.61
C ALA A 100 -1.18 -20.96 -5.96
N ASN A 101 -1.07 -22.24 -5.59
CA ASN A 101 -2.14 -23.01 -4.94
C ASN A 101 -2.55 -22.43 -3.58
N HIS A 102 -1.60 -21.85 -2.84
CA HIS A 102 -1.89 -21.26 -1.53
C HIS A 102 -2.60 -19.90 -1.62
N LEU A 103 -2.33 -19.12 -2.67
CA LEU A 103 -2.74 -17.71 -2.74
C LEU A 103 -3.74 -17.39 -3.85
N LEU A 104 -3.98 -18.31 -4.78
CA LEU A 104 -4.88 -18.13 -5.91
C LEU A 104 -5.91 -19.25 -5.93
N ASP A 105 -7.15 -18.89 -6.30
CA ASP A 105 -8.12 -19.88 -6.78
C ASP A 105 -7.77 -20.23 -8.23
N LEU A 106 -6.94 -21.26 -8.40
CA LEU A 106 -6.44 -21.66 -9.72
C LEU A 106 -7.53 -22.23 -10.61
N ASP A 107 -8.51 -22.92 -10.03
CA ASP A 107 -9.62 -23.48 -10.80
C ASP A 107 -10.47 -22.36 -11.37
N GLN A 108 -10.84 -21.37 -10.55
CA GLN A 108 -11.53 -20.17 -11.02
C GLN A 108 -10.70 -19.43 -12.09
N LEU A 109 -9.41 -19.21 -11.84
CA LEU A 109 -8.54 -18.46 -12.74
C LEU A 109 -8.40 -19.13 -14.12
N LEU A 110 -8.30 -20.47 -14.15
CA LEU A 110 -8.25 -21.24 -15.39
C LEU A 110 -9.60 -21.27 -16.11
N GLN A 111 -10.72 -21.28 -15.37
CA GLN A 111 -12.07 -21.19 -15.94
C GLN A 111 -12.37 -19.82 -16.54
N GLU A 112 -11.99 -18.74 -15.86
CA GLU A 112 -12.14 -17.35 -16.34
C GLU A 112 -11.33 -17.12 -17.63
N GLY A 113 -10.16 -17.76 -17.72
CA GLY A 113 -9.30 -17.69 -18.90
C GLY A 113 -8.60 -16.34 -19.04
N PRO A 114 -8.07 -16.00 -20.23
CA PRO A 114 -7.32 -14.76 -20.42
C PRO A 114 -8.20 -13.52 -20.21
N ASP A 115 -7.59 -12.41 -19.81
CA ASP A 115 -8.28 -11.13 -19.65
C ASP A 115 -8.78 -10.63 -21.01
N ARG A 116 -10.09 -10.81 -21.27
CA ARG A 116 -10.69 -10.51 -22.57
C ARG A 116 -11.11 -9.05 -22.69
N PRO A 117 -11.04 -8.45 -23.89
CA PRO A 117 -11.60 -7.13 -24.15
C PRO A 117 -13.07 -7.01 -23.71
N ALA A 118 -13.48 -5.79 -23.36
CA ALA A 118 -14.87 -5.46 -23.09
C ALA A 118 -15.74 -5.77 -24.33
N ALA A 119 -16.88 -6.44 -24.13
CA ALA A 119 -17.73 -6.92 -25.23
C ALA A 119 -18.25 -5.81 -26.16
N PHE A 120 -18.32 -4.58 -25.66
CA PHE A 120 -18.79 -3.41 -26.41
C PHE A 120 -17.66 -2.55 -26.98
N TYR A 121 -16.40 -2.92 -26.77
CA TYR A 121 -15.26 -2.25 -27.37
C TYR A 121 -14.99 -2.83 -28.75
N VAL A 122 -14.82 -1.94 -29.73
CA VAL A 122 -14.44 -2.32 -31.09
C VAL A 122 -13.07 -1.73 -31.37
N ALA A 123 -12.05 -2.56 -31.62
CA ALA A 123 -10.73 -2.04 -31.93
C ALA A 123 -10.77 -1.21 -33.23
N PRO A 124 -10.39 0.08 -33.20
CA PRO A 124 -10.34 0.86 -34.42
C PRO A 124 -9.23 0.30 -35.33
N PRO A 125 -9.39 0.40 -36.66
CA PRO A 125 -8.33 0.05 -37.57
C PRO A 125 -7.13 1.00 -37.39
N PRO A 126 -5.89 0.58 -37.72
CA PRO A 126 -4.68 1.36 -37.46
C PRO A 126 -4.61 2.75 -38.10
N TRP A 127 -5.41 3.00 -39.15
CA TRP A 127 -5.46 4.27 -39.87
C TRP A 127 -6.53 5.24 -39.34
N GLN A 128 -7.39 4.81 -38.42
CA GLN A 128 -8.41 5.67 -37.82
C GLN A 128 -7.81 6.44 -36.64
N ALA A 129 -8.20 7.71 -36.50
CA ALA A 129 -7.80 8.52 -35.37
C ALA A 129 -8.29 7.91 -34.04
N PRO A 130 -7.53 8.05 -32.94
CA PRO A 130 -7.96 7.60 -31.62
C PRO A 130 -9.29 8.23 -31.22
N THR A 131 -10.16 7.42 -30.60
CA THR A 131 -11.43 7.91 -30.05
C THR A 131 -11.23 8.94 -28.92
N VAL A 132 -10.10 8.86 -28.24
CA VAL A 132 -9.78 9.69 -27.08
C VAL A 132 -8.59 10.58 -27.42
N GLU A 133 -8.75 11.88 -27.22
CA GLU A 133 -7.64 12.82 -27.32
C GLU A 133 -6.87 12.81 -26.00
N VAL A 134 -5.60 12.40 -26.03
CA VAL A 134 -4.73 12.40 -24.84
C VAL A 134 -3.74 13.56 -24.94
N VAL A 135 -3.84 14.51 -24.01
CA VAL A 135 -2.98 15.69 -23.93
C VAL A 135 -2.04 15.52 -22.74
N ILE A 136 -0.74 15.43 -23.02
CA ILE A 136 0.30 15.36 -21.99
C ILE A 136 1.20 16.59 -22.12
N THR A 137 0.98 17.60 -21.28
CA THR A 137 1.78 18.82 -21.29
C THR A 137 3.25 18.51 -21.04
N THR A 138 4.13 19.00 -21.91
CA THR A 138 5.58 18.88 -21.74
C THR A 138 6.05 19.83 -20.64
N LEU A 139 6.73 19.29 -19.63
CA LEU A 139 7.39 20.10 -18.60
C LEU A 139 8.74 20.63 -19.11
N PRO A 140 9.20 21.80 -18.63
CA PRO A 140 10.47 22.38 -19.06
C PRO A 140 11.69 21.55 -18.63
N ALA A 141 11.56 20.79 -17.55
CA ALA A 141 12.55 19.83 -17.07
C ALA A 141 11.83 18.61 -16.48
N SER A 142 12.59 17.65 -15.93
CA SER A 142 11.98 16.56 -15.16
C SER A 142 11.18 17.12 -13.98
N LYS A 143 10.07 16.47 -13.60
CA LYS A 143 9.20 16.92 -12.50
C LYS A 143 9.98 17.18 -11.20
N ALA A 144 11.05 16.41 -10.95
CA ALA A 144 11.91 16.55 -9.77
C ALA A 144 12.77 17.83 -9.77
N LEU A 145 13.02 18.42 -10.94
CA LEU A 145 13.81 19.64 -11.10
C LEU A 145 12.96 20.91 -11.17
N CYS A 146 11.65 20.78 -11.38
CA CYS A 146 10.74 21.91 -11.42
C CYS A 146 10.27 22.31 -10.01
N THR A 147 10.17 23.61 -9.77
CA THR A 147 9.54 24.15 -8.56
C THR A 147 8.02 23.90 -8.59
N ARG A 148 7.39 23.88 -7.41
CA ARG A 148 5.92 23.73 -7.30
C ARG A 148 5.17 24.85 -8.03
N VAL A 149 5.74 26.06 -8.06
CA VAL A 149 5.14 27.21 -8.74
C VAL A 149 5.16 27.02 -10.25
N GLU A 150 6.29 26.60 -10.82
CA GLU A 150 6.39 26.29 -12.25
C GLU A 150 5.43 25.17 -12.64
N LEU A 151 5.42 24.06 -11.89
CA LEU A 151 4.51 22.95 -12.17
C LEU A 151 3.04 23.40 -12.13
N ARG A 152 2.67 24.22 -11.15
CA ARG A 152 1.31 24.79 -11.06
C ARG A 152 1.00 25.69 -12.25
N GLN A 153 1.91 26.56 -12.68
CA GLN A 153 1.72 27.43 -13.84
C GLN A 153 1.56 26.64 -15.15
N HIS A 154 2.36 25.59 -15.33
CA HIS A 154 2.21 24.67 -16.47
C HIS A 154 0.88 23.93 -16.42
N ALA A 155 0.47 23.47 -15.23
CA ALA A 155 -0.81 22.80 -15.07
C ALA A 155 -2.00 23.70 -15.39
N LEU A 156 -2.00 24.93 -14.89
CA LEU A 156 -3.07 25.90 -15.17
C LEU A 156 -3.17 26.25 -16.65
N ARG A 157 -2.03 26.37 -17.35
CA ARG A 157 -2.00 26.54 -18.81
C ARG A 157 -2.59 25.34 -19.53
N GLY A 158 -2.15 24.13 -19.20
CA GLY A 158 -2.68 22.89 -19.79
C GLY A 158 -4.18 22.70 -19.53
N ILE A 159 -4.66 23.04 -18.33
CA ILE A 159 -6.09 23.03 -17.99
C ILE A 159 -6.86 24.06 -18.83
N ALA A 160 -6.33 25.27 -18.98
CA ALA A 160 -6.97 26.32 -19.77
C ALA A 160 -7.05 25.97 -21.26
N GLU A 161 -6.01 25.34 -21.81
CA GLU A 161 -5.98 24.85 -23.20
C GLU A 161 -6.90 23.64 -23.42
N ALA A 162 -6.97 22.75 -22.43
CA ALA A 162 -7.80 21.55 -22.50
C ALA A 162 -9.29 21.84 -22.29
N ASN A 163 -9.65 22.79 -21.44
CA ASN A 163 -11.03 23.12 -21.10
C ASN A 163 -11.66 24.03 -22.16
N VAL A 164 -12.69 23.52 -22.83
CA VAL A 164 -13.54 24.32 -23.73
C VAL A 164 -14.74 24.85 -22.92
N PRO A 165 -15.19 26.11 -23.12
CA PRO A 165 -16.41 26.60 -22.47
C PRO A 165 -17.60 25.66 -22.71
N GLY A 166 -18.34 25.33 -21.64
CA GLY A 166 -19.45 24.37 -21.69
C GLY A 166 -19.04 22.89 -21.62
N SER A 167 -17.76 22.58 -21.44
CA SER A 167 -17.30 21.21 -21.21
C SER A 167 -17.66 20.67 -19.82
N ALA A 168 -17.93 19.37 -19.74
CA ALA A 168 -17.98 18.65 -18.48
C ALA A 168 -16.56 18.34 -18.02
N VAL A 169 -16.12 18.99 -16.94
CA VAL A 169 -14.75 18.88 -16.41
C VAL A 169 -14.71 17.97 -15.19
N TYR A 170 -13.85 16.96 -15.26
CA TYR A 170 -13.63 15.94 -14.25
C TYR A 170 -12.19 15.98 -13.74
N TYR A 171 -11.99 15.68 -12.47
CA TYR A 171 -10.69 15.32 -11.90
C TYR A 171 -10.77 13.91 -11.34
N THR A 172 -9.73 13.11 -11.55
CA THR A 172 -9.71 11.70 -11.14
C THR A 172 -8.43 11.37 -10.41
N ASP A 173 -8.51 10.50 -9.41
CA ASP A 173 -7.33 9.98 -8.71
C ASP A 173 -7.60 8.55 -8.18
N GLY A 174 -6.54 7.76 -8.07
CA GLY A 174 -6.51 6.42 -7.50
C GLY A 174 -5.59 6.34 -6.29
N SER A 175 -6.08 5.75 -5.19
CA SER A 175 -5.31 5.57 -3.97
C SER A 175 -4.97 4.11 -3.72
N PHE A 176 -3.75 3.88 -3.23
CA PHE A 176 -3.28 2.60 -2.72
C PHE A 176 -2.73 2.82 -1.31
N ASP A 177 -3.32 2.16 -0.32
CA ASP A 177 -2.77 2.07 1.03
C ASP A 177 -1.79 0.89 1.11
N PRO A 178 -0.46 1.15 1.15
CA PRO A 178 0.54 0.09 1.19
C PRO A 178 0.49 -0.74 2.48
N GLU A 179 -0.12 -0.23 3.54
CA GLU A 179 -0.14 -0.86 4.85
C GLU A 179 -1.27 -1.87 4.96
N ARG A 180 -2.43 -1.54 4.40
CA ARG A 180 -3.62 -2.39 4.43
C ARG A 180 -3.80 -3.19 3.15
N GLY A 181 -3.07 -2.82 2.09
CA GLY A 181 -3.29 -3.36 0.74
C GLY A 181 -4.63 -2.92 0.15
N THR A 182 -5.30 -1.95 0.76
CA THR A 182 -6.61 -1.46 0.35
C THR A 182 -6.47 -0.35 -0.66
N THR A 183 -7.45 -0.24 -1.54
CA THR A 183 -7.36 0.62 -2.72
C THR A 183 -8.66 1.38 -2.93
N GLY A 184 -8.57 2.57 -3.51
CA GLY A 184 -9.72 3.42 -3.77
C GLY A 184 -9.57 4.19 -5.08
N ALA A 185 -10.69 4.66 -5.61
CA ALA A 185 -10.73 5.53 -6.78
C ALA A 185 -11.73 6.66 -6.51
N ALA A 186 -11.47 7.86 -7.03
CA ALA A 186 -12.38 8.98 -6.88
C ALA A 186 -12.44 9.85 -8.13
N VAL A 187 -13.58 10.53 -8.27
CA VAL A 187 -13.92 11.44 -9.35
C VAL A 187 -14.54 12.70 -8.75
N VAL A 188 -14.07 13.86 -9.17
CA VAL A 188 -14.62 15.17 -8.76
C VAL A 188 -15.16 15.89 -10.00
N ILE A 189 -16.41 16.34 -9.94
CA ILE A 189 -17.06 17.15 -10.98
C ILE A 189 -17.78 18.33 -10.35
N GLY A 190 -17.26 19.54 -10.58
CA GLY A 190 -17.78 20.76 -9.96
C GLY A 190 -17.69 20.68 -8.43
N GLN A 191 -18.83 20.56 -7.75
CA GLN A 191 -18.92 20.40 -6.29
C GLN A 191 -19.19 18.94 -5.85
N GLU A 192 -19.45 18.05 -6.80
CA GLU A 192 -19.76 16.65 -6.53
C GLU A 192 -18.47 15.84 -6.43
N VAL A 193 -18.40 14.97 -5.42
CA VAL A 193 -17.30 14.05 -5.16
C VAL A 193 -17.86 12.64 -5.12
N LEU A 194 -17.42 11.81 -6.05
CA LEU A 194 -17.77 10.40 -6.12
C LEU A 194 -16.52 9.58 -5.78
N SER A 195 -16.67 8.58 -4.91
CA SER A 195 -15.54 7.75 -4.50
C SER A 195 -15.98 6.30 -4.32
N TRP A 196 -15.13 5.38 -4.74
CA TRP A 196 -15.39 3.95 -4.72
C TRP A 196 -14.26 3.20 -4.04
N ARG A 197 -14.65 2.19 -3.26
CA ARG A 197 -13.74 1.17 -2.79
C ARG A 197 -13.46 0.19 -3.93
N THR A 198 -12.22 0.11 -4.38
CA THR A 198 -11.80 -0.91 -5.36
C THR A 198 -11.36 -2.19 -4.64
N PRO A 199 -11.29 -3.35 -5.32
CA PRO A 199 -10.79 -4.58 -4.72
C PRO A 199 -9.40 -4.42 -4.09
N ASP A 200 -9.12 -5.16 -3.03
CA ASP A 200 -7.80 -5.14 -2.41
C ASP A 200 -6.70 -5.53 -3.39
N HIS A 201 -5.51 -4.98 -3.15
CA HIS A 201 -4.30 -5.25 -3.90
C HIS A 201 -4.35 -4.85 -5.39
N CYS A 202 -5.31 -4.00 -5.80
CA CYS A 202 -5.20 -3.26 -7.07
C CYS A 202 -3.88 -2.47 -7.11
N SER A 203 -3.21 -2.48 -8.25
CA SER A 203 -2.05 -1.61 -8.49
C SER A 203 -2.48 -0.15 -8.61
N THR A 204 -1.57 0.79 -8.34
CA THR A 204 -1.81 2.23 -8.54
C THR A 204 -2.31 2.53 -9.95
N LEU A 205 -1.76 1.87 -10.99
CA LEU A 205 -2.25 2.03 -12.35
C LEU A 205 -3.72 1.60 -12.51
N GLN A 206 -4.13 0.50 -11.86
CA GLN A 206 -5.51 0.02 -11.94
C GLN A 206 -6.48 0.95 -11.23
N THR A 207 -6.13 1.47 -10.06
CA THR A 207 -7.00 2.42 -9.32
C THR A 207 -7.23 3.70 -10.13
N GLU A 208 -6.19 4.19 -10.80
CA GLU A 208 -6.24 5.36 -11.67
C GLU A 208 -7.10 5.13 -12.91
N LEU A 209 -6.95 3.97 -13.55
CA LEU A 209 -7.78 3.57 -14.69
C LEU A 209 -9.25 3.39 -14.26
N VAL A 210 -9.53 2.83 -13.08
CA VAL A 210 -10.89 2.73 -12.54
C VAL A 210 -11.49 4.12 -12.28
N ALA A 211 -10.71 5.07 -11.77
CA ALA A 211 -11.16 6.45 -11.59
C ALA A 211 -11.57 7.09 -12.93
N ILE A 212 -10.77 6.89 -13.99
CA ILE A 212 -11.09 7.33 -15.35
C ILE A 212 -12.33 6.62 -15.90
N GLN A 213 -12.46 5.30 -15.68
CA GLN A 213 -13.65 4.54 -16.08
C GLN A 213 -14.92 5.15 -15.48
N HIS A 214 -14.93 5.39 -14.17
CA HIS A 214 -16.08 5.96 -13.49
C HIS A 214 -16.39 7.39 -13.93
N ALA A 215 -15.37 8.21 -14.24
CA ALA A 215 -15.58 9.53 -14.82
C ALA A 215 -16.32 9.45 -16.16
N LEU A 216 -15.93 8.52 -17.05
CA LEU A 216 -16.60 8.32 -18.33
C LEU A 216 -17.99 7.70 -18.19
N GLU A 217 -18.20 6.79 -17.24
CA GLU A 217 -19.53 6.26 -16.91
C GLU A 217 -20.47 7.37 -16.45
N HIS A 218 -20.01 8.26 -15.58
CA HIS A 218 -20.76 9.44 -15.16
C HIS A 218 -21.03 10.38 -16.35
N ALA A 219 -20.02 10.61 -17.19
CA ALA A 219 -20.13 11.48 -18.37
C ALA A 219 -21.12 10.98 -19.43
N ARG A 220 -21.48 9.69 -19.46
CA ARG A 220 -22.54 9.17 -20.34
C ARG A 220 -23.93 9.70 -20.00
N GLN A 221 -24.14 10.14 -18.77
CA GLN A 221 -25.41 10.70 -18.30
C GLN A 221 -25.48 12.23 -18.52
N ARG A 222 -24.35 12.82 -18.92
CA ARG A 222 -24.19 14.23 -19.25
C ARG A 222 -24.50 14.52 -20.72
N ARG A 223 -24.72 15.79 -21.05
CA ARG A 223 -25.10 16.25 -22.42
C ARG A 223 -24.07 17.17 -23.06
N GLU A 224 -23.07 17.59 -22.29
CA GLU A 224 -21.98 18.46 -22.71
C GLU A 224 -21.23 17.82 -23.88
N GLU A 225 -21.05 18.59 -24.96
CA GLU A 225 -20.39 18.14 -26.20
C GLU A 225 -18.95 17.72 -25.95
N MET A 226 -18.29 18.34 -24.97
CA MET A 226 -16.91 18.07 -24.62
C MET A 226 -16.80 17.54 -23.19
N VAL A 227 -16.13 16.40 -23.02
CA VAL A 227 -15.79 15.79 -21.73
C VAL A 227 -14.29 15.89 -21.53
N VAL A 228 -13.85 16.59 -20.49
CA VAL A 228 -12.43 16.75 -20.14
C VAL A 228 -12.16 16.05 -18.82
N VAL A 229 -11.26 15.08 -18.82
CA VAL A 229 -10.84 14.35 -17.61
C VAL A 229 -9.39 14.72 -17.30
N HIS A 230 -9.17 15.40 -16.17
CA HIS A 230 -7.85 15.70 -15.64
C HIS A 230 -7.39 14.57 -14.72
N SER A 231 -6.25 13.97 -15.03
CA SER A 231 -5.62 12.93 -14.20
C SER A 231 -4.14 13.24 -14.04
N ASP A 232 -3.58 12.98 -12.86
CA ASP A 232 -2.15 13.10 -12.63
C ASP A 232 -1.35 11.82 -12.92
N SER A 233 -2.05 10.74 -13.27
CA SER A 233 -1.49 9.47 -13.68
C SER A 233 -1.05 9.47 -15.15
N ARG A 234 0.17 9.94 -15.39
CA ARG A 234 0.79 9.89 -16.73
C ARG A 234 0.80 8.47 -17.30
N SER A 235 1.03 7.45 -16.46
CA SER A 235 1.04 6.05 -16.87
C SER A 235 -0.33 5.56 -17.33
N ALA A 236 -1.42 5.94 -16.65
CA ALA A 236 -2.78 5.60 -17.08
C ALA A 236 -3.10 6.22 -18.44
N LEU A 237 -2.76 7.50 -18.63
CA LEU A 237 -2.98 8.19 -19.91
C LEU A 237 -2.14 7.60 -21.04
N GLN A 238 -0.90 7.22 -20.78
CA GLN A 238 -0.05 6.53 -21.76
C GLN A 238 -0.62 5.17 -22.18
N VAL A 239 -1.21 4.40 -21.24
CA VAL A 239 -1.87 3.13 -21.58
C VAL A 239 -3.08 3.38 -22.48
N LEU A 240 -3.88 4.42 -22.22
CA LEU A 240 -5.06 4.76 -23.02
C LEU A 240 -4.71 5.40 -24.37
N GLN A 241 -3.49 5.94 -24.54
CA GLN A 241 -3.01 6.52 -25.78
C GLN A 241 -2.50 5.46 -26.79
N GLN A 242 -2.20 4.23 -26.33
CA GLN A 242 -1.60 3.21 -27.19
C GLN A 242 -2.55 2.78 -28.32
N LEU A 243 -2.04 2.81 -29.55
CA LEU A 243 -2.75 2.32 -30.75
C LEU A 243 -2.73 0.79 -30.88
N SER A 244 -1.78 0.14 -30.20
CA SER A 244 -1.69 -1.32 -30.18
C SER A 244 -2.67 -1.90 -29.15
N PRO A 245 -3.20 -3.12 -29.38
CA PRO A 245 -4.02 -3.79 -28.38
C PRO A 245 -3.30 -3.88 -27.03
N PRO A 246 -3.99 -3.55 -25.91
CA PRO A 246 -3.38 -3.64 -24.59
C PRO A 246 -2.96 -5.08 -24.30
N THR A 247 -1.81 -5.25 -23.66
CA THR A 247 -1.28 -6.57 -23.27
C THR A 247 -1.46 -6.88 -21.78
N ASP A 248 -1.83 -5.87 -20.99
CA ASP A 248 -2.12 -5.95 -19.56
C ASP A 248 -3.33 -5.03 -19.27
N ASN A 249 -4.11 -5.34 -18.23
CA ASN A 249 -5.38 -4.67 -17.91
C ASN A 249 -6.29 -4.51 -19.15
N VAL A 250 -6.41 -5.56 -19.96
CA VAL A 250 -7.10 -5.56 -21.25
C VAL A 250 -8.55 -5.18 -21.08
N ARG A 251 -9.28 -5.84 -20.17
CA ARG A 251 -10.70 -5.54 -19.93
C ARG A 251 -10.91 -4.12 -19.45
N LEU A 252 -10.11 -3.65 -18.49
CA LEU A 252 -10.23 -2.32 -17.92
C LEU A 252 -9.94 -1.22 -18.97
N THR A 253 -8.83 -1.37 -19.69
CA THR A 253 -8.45 -0.43 -20.76
C THR A 253 -9.50 -0.38 -21.87
N THR A 254 -9.95 -1.53 -22.35
CA THR A 254 -10.97 -1.60 -23.42
C THR A 254 -12.35 -1.17 -22.93
N THR A 255 -12.67 -1.32 -21.65
CA THR A 255 -13.88 -0.75 -21.04
C THR A 255 -13.85 0.78 -21.14
N ILE A 256 -12.75 1.42 -20.75
CA ILE A 256 -12.57 2.88 -20.85
C ILE A 256 -12.66 3.36 -22.30
N LEU A 257 -11.94 2.71 -23.22
CA LEU A 257 -11.98 3.06 -24.64
C LEU A 257 -13.36 2.83 -25.26
N GLY A 258 -14.06 1.76 -24.89
CA GLY A 258 -15.42 1.49 -25.35
C GLY A 258 -16.44 2.48 -24.79
N LEU A 259 -16.25 2.97 -23.56
CA LEU A 259 -17.05 4.06 -22.99
C LEU A 259 -16.84 5.35 -23.78
N ALA A 260 -15.59 5.68 -24.11
CA ALA A 260 -15.28 6.81 -24.97
C ALA A 260 -15.89 6.66 -26.38
N GLN A 261 -15.89 5.45 -26.97
CA GLN A 261 -16.54 5.18 -28.26
C GLN A 261 -18.05 5.43 -28.21
N ARG A 262 -18.69 5.05 -27.10
CA ARG A 262 -20.11 5.31 -26.90
C ARG A 262 -20.40 6.81 -26.75
N ILE A 263 -19.54 7.56 -26.07
CA ILE A 263 -19.65 9.03 -25.98
C ILE A 263 -19.45 9.65 -27.38
N ALA A 264 -18.44 9.19 -28.13
CA ALA A 264 -18.17 9.64 -29.50
C ALA A 264 -19.32 9.35 -30.47
N ALA A 265 -19.97 8.20 -30.33
CA ALA A 265 -21.16 7.85 -31.13
C ALA A 265 -22.35 8.78 -30.89
N GLN A 266 -22.35 9.55 -29.79
CA GLN A 266 -23.35 10.60 -29.50
C GLN A 266 -22.95 11.97 -30.09
N GLY A 267 -21.88 12.04 -30.88
CA GLY A 267 -21.35 13.29 -31.43
C GLY A 267 -20.56 14.13 -30.41
N ARG A 268 -20.11 13.52 -29.31
CA ARG A 268 -19.40 14.18 -28.21
C ARG A 268 -17.93 13.80 -28.20
N HIS A 269 -17.07 14.67 -27.67
CA HIS A 269 -15.62 14.47 -27.65
C HIS A 269 -15.12 14.18 -26.25
N VAL A 270 -14.14 13.28 -26.14
CA VAL A 270 -13.47 12.92 -24.88
C VAL A 270 -12.00 13.31 -24.96
N ARG A 271 -11.57 14.15 -24.02
CA ARG A 271 -10.18 14.55 -23.83
C ARG A 271 -9.70 14.13 -22.45
N LEU A 272 -8.58 13.42 -22.42
CA LEU A 272 -7.86 13.12 -21.19
C LEU A 272 -6.64 14.03 -21.12
N ASN A 273 -6.58 14.86 -20.09
CA ASN A 273 -5.51 15.83 -19.89
C ASN A 273 -4.67 15.46 -18.68
N TRP A 274 -3.35 15.46 -18.86
CA TRP A 274 -2.43 15.23 -17.76
C TRP A 274 -2.22 16.49 -16.93
N VAL A 275 -2.25 16.36 -15.60
CA VAL A 275 -1.88 17.43 -14.66
C VAL A 275 -0.81 16.94 -13.67
N PRO A 276 0.14 17.76 -13.21
CA PRO A 276 1.09 17.33 -12.19
C PRO A 276 0.44 17.20 -10.81
N SER A 277 0.65 16.05 -10.15
CA SER A 277 0.21 15.83 -8.77
C SER A 277 0.85 16.78 -7.74
N HIS A 278 0.11 17.07 -6.66
CA HIS A 278 0.54 17.82 -5.45
C HIS A 278 1.00 19.28 -5.66
N VAL A 279 0.43 19.96 -6.66
CA VAL A 279 0.76 21.37 -6.98
C VAL A 279 -0.29 22.39 -6.51
N GLY A 280 -1.26 21.98 -5.67
CA GLY A 280 -2.30 22.88 -5.18
C GLY A 280 -3.49 23.06 -6.13
N LEU A 281 -3.73 22.11 -7.04
CA LEU A 281 -4.92 22.12 -7.91
C LEU A 281 -6.10 21.57 -7.12
N ARG A 282 -7.06 22.45 -6.78
CA ARG A 282 -8.19 22.11 -5.92
C ARG A 282 -8.96 20.85 -6.35
N GLY A 283 -9.21 20.68 -7.65
CA GLY A 283 -9.93 19.51 -8.16
C GLY A 283 -9.13 18.21 -8.01
N ASN A 284 -7.82 18.24 -8.30
CA ASN A 284 -6.94 17.08 -8.15
C ASN A 284 -6.72 16.72 -6.68
N GLU A 285 -6.55 17.72 -5.81
CA GLU A 285 -6.36 17.49 -4.37
C GLU A 285 -7.61 16.92 -3.71
N ALA A 286 -8.80 17.37 -4.14
CA ALA A 286 -10.06 16.80 -3.67
C ALA A 286 -10.23 15.33 -4.13
N ALA A 287 -9.79 14.99 -5.35
CA ALA A 287 -9.81 13.60 -5.82
C ALA A 287 -8.85 12.71 -5.02
N ASP A 288 -7.60 13.16 -4.78
CA ASP A 288 -6.59 12.45 -3.96
C ASP A 288 -7.12 12.17 -2.54
N GLU A 289 -7.70 13.17 -1.90
CA GLU A 289 -8.27 13.05 -0.56
C GLU A 289 -9.44 12.07 -0.52
N ALA A 290 -10.36 12.17 -1.47
CA ALA A 290 -11.52 11.28 -1.55
C ALA A 290 -11.13 9.82 -1.81
N ALA A 291 -10.16 9.59 -2.72
CA ALA A 291 -9.65 8.25 -3.01
C ALA A 291 -8.96 7.63 -1.79
N ARG A 292 -8.25 8.42 -0.99
CA ARG A 292 -7.62 7.97 0.27
C ARG A 292 -8.62 7.70 1.38
N ALA A 293 -9.68 8.49 1.51
CA ALA A 293 -10.65 8.33 2.59
C ALA A 293 -11.31 6.94 2.59
N VAL A 294 -11.57 6.38 1.40
CA VAL A 294 -12.26 5.10 1.25
C VAL A 294 -11.39 3.87 1.53
N THR A 295 -10.07 3.99 1.71
CA THR A 295 -9.16 2.84 1.92
C THR A 295 -9.12 2.31 3.37
N SER A 296 -9.81 2.95 4.32
CA SER A 296 -9.59 2.73 5.75
C SER A 296 -10.43 1.59 6.39
N ASN A 297 -9.98 0.32 6.39
CA ASN A 297 -10.43 -0.71 7.38
C ASN A 297 -9.28 -1.57 7.96
N LYS A 298 -9.37 -1.95 9.25
CA LYS A 298 -8.25 -2.49 10.07
C LYS A 298 -7.95 -3.98 9.76
N PRO A 299 -6.68 -4.40 9.72
CA PRO A 299 -6.32 -5.82 9.75
C PRO A 299 -6.23 -6.38 11.19
N GLU A 300 -6.78 -7.57 11.41
CA GLU A 300 -6.56 -8.42 12.60
C GLU A 300 -5.44 -9.44 12.31
N MET A 301 -4.55 -9.67 13.27
CA MET A 301 -3.55 -10.74 13.21
C MET A 301 -3.34 -11.34 14.60
N GLU A 302 -3.30 -12.67 14.68
CA GLU A 302 -3.07 -13.44 15.90
C GLU A 302 -1.58 -13.47 16.28
N ALA A 303 -1.27 -13.26 17.56
CA ALA A 303 0.10 -13.13 18.05
C ALA A 303 0.73 -14.51 18.34
N SER A 304 1.77 -14.89 17.59
CA SER A 304 2.47 -16.17 17.72
C SER A 304 3.62 -16.19 18.75
N SER A 305 3.84 -15.11 19.51
CA SER A 305 4.90 -15.04 20.55
C SER A 305 4.55 -14.10 21.71
N ARG A 306 5.19 -14.28 22.88
CA ARG A 306 4.99 -13.40 24.06
C ARG A 306 5.30 -11.93 23.78
N GLN A 307 6.36 -11.64 23.01
CA GLN A 307 6.67 -10.26 22.58
C GLN A 307 5.63 -9.70 21.60
N ALA A 308 5.09 -10.54 20.70
CA ALA A 308 3.99 -10.13 19.81
C ALA A 308 2.69 -9.87 20.58
N ALA A 309 2.40 -10.66 21.63
CA ALA A 309 1.26 -10.44 22.51
C ALA A 309 1.38 -9.11 23.28
N TRP A 310 2.55 -8.80 23.83
CA TRP A 310 2.83 -7.48 24.41
C TRP A 310 2.59 -6.36 23.39
N TYR A 311 3.22 -6.47 22.22
CA TYR A 311 3.12 -5.46 21.16
C TYR A 311 1.67 -5.20 20.75
N ALA A 312 0.89 -6.27 20.55
CA ALA A 312 -0.52 -6.20 20.22
C ALA A 312 -1.33 -5.48 21.32
N LYS A 313 -1.11 -5.83 22.60
CA LYS A 313 -1.82 -5.20 23.73
C LYS A 313 -1.43 -3.74 23.93
N ALA A 314 -0.14 -3.42 23.81
CA ALA A 314 0.40 -2.08 24.03
C ALA A 314 0.08 -1.10 22.89
N THR A 315 -0.09 -1.58 21.67
CA THR A 315 -0.26 -0.70 20.49
C THR A 315 -1.60 -0.86 19.79
N ALA A 316 -2.33 -1.96 20.02
CA ALA A 316 -3.46 -2.37 19.20
C ALA A 316 -3.13 -2.36 17.68
N TYR A 317 -1.87 -2.68 17.35
CA TYR A 317 -1.29 -2.58 16.01
C TYR A 317 -1.36 -1.17 15.40
N ARG A 318 -1.61 -0.12 16.20
CA ARG A 318 -1.59 1.27 15.76
C ARG A 318 -0.16 1.79 15.77
N PRO A 319 0.41 2.14 14.62
CA PRO A 319 1.76 2.65 14.59
C PRO A 319 1.73 4.17 14.75
N LEU A 320 2.82 4.75 15.26
CA LEU A 320 2.93 6.20 15.40
C LEU A 320 2.75 6.88 14.02
N LEU A 321 1.85 7.87 13.96
CA LEU A 321 1.70 8.82 12.86
C LEU A 321 2.92 9.77 12.81
N PRO A 322 3.19 10.41 11.65
CA PRO A 322 4.41 10.19 10.88
C PRO A 322 5.67 10.79 11.51
N ALA A 323 6.78 10.06 11.33
CA ALA A 323 8.20 10.34 11.62
C ALA A 323 8.72 11.76 11.28
N ARG A 324 7.90 12.61 10.65
CA ARG A 324 8.29 13.97 10.23
C ARG A 324 8.22 15.02 11.34
N GLN A 325 7.63 14.71 12.50
CA GLN A 325 7.48 15.67 13.59
C GLN A 325 8.31 15.35 14.85
N LEU A 326 8.91 14.16 14.94
CA LEU A 326 9.67 13.72 16.11
C LEU A 326 11.17 13.69 15.83
N SER A 327 11.98 13.93 16.86
CA SER A 327 13.41 13.72 16.75
C SER A 327 13.73 12.23 16.69
N ARG A 328 14.84 11.87 16.03
CA ARG A 328 15.32 10.48 15.95
C ARG A 328 15.49 9.85 17.34
N ALA A 329 15.88 10.64 18.33
CA ALA A 329 16.06 10.18 19.71
C ALA A 329 14.71 9.83 20.36
N ASP A 330 13.65 10.58 20.09
CA ASP A 330 12.32 10.31 20.64
C ASP A 330 11.68 9.08 19.98
N GLU A 331 11.83 8.93 18.67
CA GLU A 331 11.37 7.75 17.93
C GLU A 331 11.95 6.46 18.53
N VAL A 332 13.26 6.43 18.76
CA VAL A 332 13.93 5.26 19.33
C VAL A 332 13.39 4.93 20.72
N LYS A 333 13.14 5.93 21.58
CA LYS A 333 12.58 5.70 22.91
C LYS A 333 11.15 5.13 22.85
N LEU A 334 10.32 5.66 21.95
CA LEU A 334 8.94 5.18 21.78
C LEU A 334 8.89 3.77 21.18
N HIS A 335 9.71 3.50 20.17
CA HIS A 335 9.85 2.16 19.60
C HIS A 335 10.26 1.15 20.68
N ARG A 336 11.26 1.46 21.51
CA ARG A 336 11.66 0.58 22.61
C ARG A 336 10.52 0.26 23.59
N LEU A 337 9.77 1.28 24.01
CA LEU A 337 8.61 1.08 24.89
C LEU A 337 7.57 0.14 24.25
N ARG A 338 7.22 0.38 22.98
CA ARG A 338 6.26 -0.44 22.22
C ARG A 338 6.71 -1.88 22.04
N LEU A 339 8.01 -2.09 21.82
CA LEU A 339 8.62 -3.40 21.64
C LEU A 339 8.75 -4.21 22.95
N GLY A 340 8.40 -3.64 24.11
CA GLY A 340 8.54 -4.31 25.40
C GLY A 340 10.01 -4.54 25.75
N TYR A 341 10.84 -3.53 25.48
CA TYR A 341 12.30 -3.56 25.56
C TYR A 341 12.83 -4.22 26.85
N ARG A 342 13.73 -5.19 26.67
CA ARG A 342 14.54 -5.86 27.69
C ARG A 342 16.00 -5.82 27.27
N THR A 343 16.91 -5.57 28.20
CA THR A 343 18.36 -5.70 27.96
C THR A 343 18.78 -7.13 27.65
N LEU A 344 20.00 -7.30 27.13
CA LEU A 344 20.61 -8.62 26.99
C LEU A 344 20.79 -9.30 28.36
N GLU A 345 21.04 -8.51 29.41
CA GLU A 345 21.18 -8.98 30.79
C GLU A 345 19.85 -9.52 31.32
N GLU A 346 18.74 -8.78 31.15
CA GLU A 346 17.38 -9.18 31.54
C GLU A 346 16.87 -10.46 30.86
N LEU A 347 17.53 -10.92 29.79
CA LEU A 347 17.18 -12.13 29.07
C LEU A 347 17.96 -13.35 29.53
N ARG A 348 18.93 -13.21 30.44
CA ARG A 348 19.66 -14.34 31.00
C ARG A 348 18.87 -14.95 32.15
N ASP A 349 18.99 -16.26 32.31
CA ASP A 349 18.28 -17.02 33.35
C ASP A 349 18.73 -16.66 34.78
N ASP A 350 19.94 -16.09 34.93
CA ASP A 350 20.54 -15.65 36.19
C ASP A 350 20.25 -14.18 36.55
N PHE A 351 19.40 -13.49 35.78
CA PHE A 351 19.08 -12.09 36.06
C PHE A 351 18.19 -11.95 37.31
N GLU A 352 18.79 -11.51 38.41
CA GLU A 352 18.06 -11.38 39.68
C GLU A 352 17.33 -10.05 39.86
N SER A 353 17.96 -8.92 39.56
CA SER A 353 17.33 -7.58 39.59
C SER A 353 18.33 -6.51 39.14
N ARG A 354 17.80 -5.33 38.78
CA ARG A 354 18.60 -4.14 38.52
C ARG A 354 18.05 -2.94 39.26
N GLN A 355 18.96 -2.10 39.76
CA GLN A 355 18.59 -0.85 40.41
C GLN A 355 18.02 0.14 39.38
N CYS A 356 16.87 0.72 39.69
CA CYS A 356 16.26 1.74 38.84
C CYS A 356 17.07 3.04 38.88
N ASP A 357 17.47 3.53 37.72
CA ASP A 357 18.24 4.78 37.55
C ASP A 357 17.51 6.04 38.09
N HIS A 358 16.19 5.96 38.32
CA HIS A 358 15.36 7.11 38.71
C HIS A 358 14.97 7.13 40.19
N CYS A 359 14.73 5.96 40.79
CA CYS A 359 14.22 5.87 42.17
C CYS A 359 15.04 4.94 43.07
N GLY A 360 16.08 4.29 42.55
CA GLY A 360 16.94 3.41 43.32
C GLY A 360 16.32 2.05 43.71
N HIS A 361 15.09 1.75 43.29
CA HIS A 361 14.42 0.47 43.59
C HIS A 361 15.03 -0.69 42.77
N LEU A 362 15.26 -1.82 43.43
CA LEU A 362 15.72 -3.06 42.77
C LEU A 362 14.54 -3.78 42.12
N ALA A 363 14.54 -3.88 40.79
CA ALA A 363 13.47 -4.50 40.03
C ALA A 363 13.95 -5.71 39.22
N ARG A 364 13.24 -6.84 39.34
CA ARG A 364 13.33 -8.02 38.44
C ARG A 364 12.87 -7.74 37.02
N HIS A 365 12.00 -6.74 36.86
CA HIS A 365 11.45 -6.34 35.57
C HIS A 365 11.50 -4.80 35.45
N PRO A 366 12.64 -4.23 35.01
CA PRO A 366 12.85 -2.79 34.96
C PRO A 366 11.77 -2.02 34.21
N LEU A 367 11.34 -2.51 33.04
CA LEU A 367 10.28 -1.87 32.26
C LEU A 367 8.91 -1.88 32.97
N ARG A 368 8.57 -3.00 33.63
CA ARG A 368 7.33 -3.12 34.42
C ARG A 368 7.35 -2.17 35.62
N HIS A 369 8.45 -2.13 36.35
CA HIS A 369 8.66 -1.14 37.41
C HIS A 369 8.52 0.28 36.86
N TYR A 370 9.17 0.58 35.74
CA TYR A 370 9.10 1.89 35.08
C TYR A 370 7.66 2.28 34.70
N LEU A 371 6.80 1.37 34.25
CA LEU A 371 5.41 1.71 33.86
C LEU A 371 4.42 1.69 35.04
N LEU A 372 4.60 0.81 36.03
CA LEU A 372 3.61 0.56 37.08
C LEU A 372 3.93 1.18 38.44
N SER A 373 5.21 1.37 38.77
CA SER A 373 5.62 1.62 40.16
C SER A 373 6.59 2.79 40.33
N CYS A 374 7.43 3.11 39.34
CA CYS A 374 8.48 4.13 39.44
C CYS A 374 7.93 5.55 39.66
N PRO A 375 8.25 6.24 40.77
CA PRO A 375 7.74 7.59 41.05
C PRO A 375 7.96 8.60 39.91
N ALA A 376 9.06 8.47 39.17
CA ALA A 376 9.40 9.35 38.04
C ALA A 376 8.38 9.32 36.89
N THR A 377 7.59 8.25 36.79
CA THR A 377 6.59 8.04 35.73
C THR A 377 5.16 7.97 36.27
N ALA A 378 4.94 8.36 37.53
CA ALA A 378 3.62 8.30 38.17
C ALA A 378 2.53 9.01 37.34
N GLN A 379 2.89 10.06 36.61
CA GLN A 379 1.99 10.83 35.75
C GLN A 379 1.43 10.05 34.55
N LEU A 380 2.02 8.91 34.18
CA LEU A 380 1.50 8.02 33.13
C LEU A 380 0.39 7.09 33.65
N ARG A 381 0.25 6.95 34.98
CA ARG A 381 -0.66 6.00 35.60
C ARG A 381 -2.01 6.67 35.86
N GLN A 382 -3.05 6.12 35.24
CA GLN A 382 -4.44 6.41 35.56
C GLN A 382 -5.09 5.12 36.07
N PRO A 383 -6.20 5.18 36.82
CA PRO A 383 -6.92 3.97 37.19
C PRO A 383 -7.36 3.23 35.92
N ILE A 384 -6.87 2.00 35.77
CA ILE A 384 -7.24 1.05 34.73
C ILE A 384 -7.84 -0.15 35.46
N GLY A 385 -9.10 -0.48 35.19
CA GLY A 385 -9.67 -1.75 35.64
C GLY A 385 -9.33 -2.87 34.64
N GLY A 386 -9.11 -4.09 35.13
CA GLY A 386 -9.35 -5.30 34.33
C GLY A 386 -8.17 -6.12 33.77
N PRO A 387 -7.01 -6.22 34.43
CA PRO A 387 -6.35 -7.56 34.46
C PRO A 387 -5.67 -7.90 35.81
N GLU A 388 -5.59 -9.20 36.14
CA GLU A 388 -4.83 -9.71 37.30
C GLU A 388 -3.30 -9.78 37.04
N ASP A 389 -2.88 -9.90 35.78
CA ASP A 389 -1.46 -9.95 35.40
C ASP A 389 -0.84 -8.57 35.19
N ASP A 390 0.33 -8.36 35.78
CA ASP A 390 1.01 -7.08 35.75
C ASP A 390 1.73 -6.79 34.41
N GLU A 391 2.05 -7.80 33.60
CA GLU A 391 2.59 -7.56 32.24
C GLU A 391 1.51 -6.94 31.35
N ASP A 392 0.29 -7.47 31.42
CA ASP A 392 -0.88 -6.91 30.73
C ASP A 392 -1.25 -5.50 31.22
N ARG A 393 -1.20 -5.27 32.53
CA ARG A 393 -1.42 -3.92 33.09
C ARG A 393 -0.41 -2.92 32.55
N ALA A 394 0.86 -3.29 32.48
CA ALA A 394 1.90 -2.40 31.96
C ALA A 394 1.69 -2.08 30.48
N ALA A 395 1.29 -3.06 29.67
CA ALA A 395 0.94 -2.84 28.27
C ALA A 395 -0.25 -1.88 28.11
N LEU A 396 -1.29 -2.00 28.93
CA LEU A 396 -2.46 -1.11 28.90
C LEU A 396 -2.14 0.33 29.33
N VAL A 397 -1.28 0.50 30.35
CA VAL A 397 -0.77 1.83 30.74
C VAL A 397 -0.08 2.50 29.56
N LEU A 398 0.81 1.76 28.87
CA LEU A 398 1.51 2.28 27.70
C LEU A 398 0.54 2.61 26.55
N ARG A 399 -0.42 1.73 26.27
CA ARG A 399 -1.44 1.95 25.22
C ARG A 399 -2.18 3.26 25.42
N ARG A 400 -2.61 3.53 26.64
CA ARG A 400 -3.31 4.78 26.97
C ARG A 400 -2.38 5.98 26.90
N ALA A 401 -1.14 5.85 27.37
CA ALA A 401 -0.16 6.92 27.26
C ALA A 401 0.15 7.29 25.80
N LEU A 402 0.05 6.33 24.86
CA LEU A 402 0.20 6.59 23.43
C LEU A 402 -0.96 7.41 22.81
N GLU A 403 -2.12 7.48 23.47
CA GLU A 403 -3.23 8.35 23.02
C GLU A 403 -2.93 9.84 23.25
N ASP A 404 -2.10 10.16 24.25
CA ASP A 404 -1.59 11.51 24.55
C ASP A 404 -0.06 11.58 24.36
N LEU A 405 0.34 11.49 23.09
CA LEU A 405 1.74 11.47 22.69
C LEU A 405 2.56 12.67 23.22
N PRO A 406 2.07 13.93 23.18
CA PRO A 406 2.81 15.07 23.74
C PRO A 406 3.17 14.88 25.21
N ARG A 407 2.23 14.42 26.03
CA ARG A 407 2.47 14.16 27.46
C ARG A 407 3.44 13.02 27.68
N LEU A 408 3.32 11.92 26.92
CA LEU A 408 4.24 10.79 27.00
C LEU A 408 5.68 11.23 26.68
N LEU A 409 5.86 12.08 25.66
CA LEU A 409 7.18 12.58 25.28
C LEU A 409 7.84 13.44 26.37
N VAL A 410 7.07 14.27 27.09
CA VAL A 410 7.60 15.04 28.22
C VAL A 410 8.15 14.11 29.31
N VAL A 411 7.42 13.05 29.65
CA VAL A 411 7.87 12.07 30.65
C VAL A 411 9.09 11.29 30.15
N VAL A 412 9.06 10.78 28.92
CA VAL A 412 10.14 9.96 28.34
C VAL A 412 11.43 10.77 28.07
N ARG A 413 11.32 12.09 27.93
CA ARG A 413 12.48 12.99 27.83
C ARG A 413 13.12 13.27 29.19
N SER A 414 12.30 13.47 30.24
CA SER A 414 12.78 13.75 31.60
C SER A 414 13.25 12.51 32.36
N ALA A 415 12.51 11.42 32.25
CA ALA A 415 12.81 10.11 32.82
C ALA A 415 12.86 9.07 31.69
N PRO A 416 14.01 8.91 31.00
CA PRO A 416 14.12 7.93 29.91
C PRO A 416 13.85 6.49 30.39
N PRO A 417 13.25 5.64 29.54
CA PRO A 417 13.02 4.24 29.89
C PRO A 417 14.33 3.51 30.19
N PRO A 418 14.30 2.49 31.06
CA PRO A 418 15.48 1.72 31.43
C PRO A 418 16.17 1.17 30.18
N ARG A 419 17.50 1.32 30.17
CA ARG A 419 18.39 0.88 29.09
C ARG A 419 18.69 -0.57 29.15
#